data_AF-A0AA43CLI8-F1
#
_entry.id   AF-A0AA43CLI8-F1
#
_cell.length_a   1.000
_cell.length_b   1.000
_cell.length_c   1.000
_cell.angle_alpha   90.00
_cell.angle_beta   90.00
_cell.angle_gamma   90.00
#
_symmetry.space_group_name_H-M   'P 1'
#
loop_
_entity.id
_entity.type
_entity.pdbx_description
1 polymer ?
#
loop_
_entity_poly.entity_id
_entity_poly.type
_entity_poly.pdbx_seq_one_letter_code
_entity_poly.pdbx_strand_id
1 'polypeptide(L)'
;MALRITIDVFSGRKNPVIELKGSDATDALKRLQPAKRIKRGELGMPPTPTLGYRGLIVEQTGRPSKTLPKLFRVAHGDAFGLGLSHHIEDAAFEDFICGSTGPIRKLRLGKPFHLRLKREINRFHKVRTKWPLRKKPRWPLRCRCRCAPLYEPGWWNDAGQIQYNNNCYNYGCNYRSDTYAQPGEAAGAKYASISCAEVKAGAIADELINKPLANNRCPREGHLVALVVGPGWDFHWYRKGRNHLWTHKPGWGEATNLDNSGKLIRDPRTADRGGYTSFCTFMVVMHGHIKIT
;
A
#
# COMPACT_ATOMS: atom_id res chain seq x y z
N MET A 1 12.64 23.26 21.86
CA MET A 1 12.29 21.93 21.30
C MET A 1 11.30 22.14 20.16
N ALA A 2 11.35 21.29 19.13
CA ALA A 2 10.43 21.38 17.99
C ALA A 2 10.12 19.98 17.46
N LEU A 3 8.86 19.77 17.09
CA LEU A 3 8.37 18.55 16.47
C LEU A 3 7.76 18.86 15.12
N ARG A 4 8.00 17.98 14.15
CA ARG A 4 7.25 17.90 12.92
C ARG A 4 6.40 16.64 12.96
N ILE A 5 5.09 16.80 12.87
CA ILE A 5 4.13 15.70 12.88
C ILE A 5 3.51 15.59 11.49
N THR A 6 3.80 14.50 10.79
CA THR A 6 3.17 14.20 9.50
C THR A 6 1.99 13.28 9.72
N ILE A 7 0.81 13.69 9.27
CA ILE A 7 -0.39 12.85 9.26
C ILE A 7 -0.24 11.89 8.08
N ASP A 8 0.12 10.63 8.35
CA ASP A 8 0.39 9.66 7.29
C ASP A 8 -0.93 9.09 6.77
N VAL A 9 -1.54 9.77 5.80
CA VAL A 9 -2.83 9.41 5.21
C VAL A 9 -2.75 9.40 3.69
N PHE A 10 -2.78 8.21 3.09
CA PHE A 10 -2.79 8.10 1.64
C PHE A 10 -4.13 8.59 1.08
N SER A 11 -4.08 9.68 0.31
CA SER A 11 -5.25 10.34 -0.30
C SER A 11 -5.05 10.71 -1.77
N GLY A 12 -3.94 10.28 -2.38
CA GLY A 12 -3.48 10.80 -3.69
C GLY A 12 -2.84 12.19 -3.63
N ARG A 13 -2.78 12.82 -2.44
CA ARG A 13 -2.15 14.13 -2.20
C ARG A 13 -0.97 14.00 -1.23
N LYS A 14 -0.15 15.05 -1.14
CA LYS A 14 0.92 15.15 -0.14
C LYS A 14 0.32 15.08 1.26
N ASN A 15 0.95 14.29 2.14
CA ASN A 15 0.52 14.15 3.53
C ASN A 15 0.56 15.52 4.25
N PRO A 16 -0.48 15.89 5.03
CA PRO A 16 -0.45 17.09 5.86
C PRO A 16 0.64 17.03 6.92
N VAL A 17 1.25 18.18 7.22
CA VAL A 17 2.35 18.31 8.18
C VAL A 17 2.04 19.44 9.16
N ILE A 18 2.16 19.16 10.45
CA ILE A 18 1.99 20.11 11.56
C ILE A 18 3.36 20.33 12.20
N GLU A 19 3.75 21.59 12.38
CA GLU A 19 4.94 21.94 13.16
C GLU A 19 4.52 22.44 14.55
N LEU A 20 5.07 21.82 15.59
CA LEU A 20 4.92 22.24 16.99
C LEU A 20 6.24 22.80 17.49
N LYS A 21 6.18 23.93 18.20
CA LYS A 21 7.34 24.63 18.77
C LYS A 21 7.03 25.04 20.21
N GLY A 22 8.07 25.29 21.01
CA GLY A 22 7.91 25.82 22.36
C GLY A 22 7.10 24.93 23.30
N SER A 23 6.08 25.50 23.93
CA SER A 23 5.17 24.82 24.87
C SER A 23 4.39 23.68 24.19
N ASP A 24 3.84 23.88 22.99
CA ASP A 24 3.10 22.86 22.24
C ASP A 24 3.94 21.60 22.00
N ALA A 25 5.22 21.79 21.64
CA ALA A 25 6.15 20.67 21.43
C ALA A 25 6.50 19.95 22.75
N THR A 26 6.58 20.70 23.84
CA THR A 26 6.89 20.16 25.16
C THR A 26 5.72 19.34 25.71
N ASP A 27 4.49 19.83 25.57
CA ASP A 27 3.28 19.09 25.94
C ASP A 27 3.14 17.80 25.11
N ALA A 28 3.33 17.91 23.79
CA ALA A 28 3.29 16.75 22.91
C ALA A 28 4.36 15.70 23.32
N LEU A 29 5.58 16.11 23.66
CA LEU A 29 6.62 15.18 24.11
C LEU A 29 6.31 14.50 25.45
N LYS A 30 5.63 15.19 26.37
CA LYS A 30 5.18 14.59 27.64
C LYS A 30 4.15 13.50 27.39
N ARG A 31 3.15 13.77 26.56
CA ARG A 31 2.12 12.80 26.14
C ARG A 31 2.69 11.58 25.42
N LEU A 32 3.79 11.77 24.69
CA LEU A 32 4.47 10.73 23.92
C LEU A 32 5.48 9.90 24.71
N GLN A 33 5.66 10.14 26.02
CA GLN A 33 6.62 9.34 26.78
C GLN A 33 6.26 7.85 26.71
N PRO A 34 7.26 6.95 26.57
CA PRO A 34 7.00 5.52 26.58
C PRO A 34 6.57 5.07 27.98
N ALA A 35 5.37 4.51 28.10
CA ALA A 35 4.83 4.00 29.36
C ALA A 35 5.20 2.52 29.56
N LYS A 36 4.61 1.62 28.76
CA LYS A 36 4.78 0.16 28.88
C LYS A 36 5.18 -0.46 27.55
N ARG A 37 6.15 -1.37 27.58
CA ARG A 37 6.56 -2.11 26.38
C ARG A 37 5.46 -3.03 25.88
N ILE A 38 5.20 -2.99 24.57
CA ILE A 38 4.23 -3.87 23.89
C ILE A 38 4.79 -5.29 23.85
N LYS A 39 4.00 -6.26 24.31
CA LYS A 39 4.33 -7.69 24.36
C LYS A 39 3.88 -8.41 23.08
N ARG A 40 4.40 -9.62 22.89
CA ARG A 40 3.97 -10.51 21.80
C ARG A 40 2.48 -10.83 22.00
N GLY A 41 1.70 -10.78 20.92
CA GLY A 41 0.25 -11.00 20.96
C GLY A 41 -0.59 -9.73 21.12
N GLU A 42 -0.05 -8.66 21.69
CA GLU A 42 -0.70 -7.34 21.72
C GLU A 42 -0.74 -6.70 20.32
N LEU A 43 -1.41 -5.56 20.16
CA LEU A 43 -1.60 -4.93 18.85
C LEU A 43 -0.26 -4.55 18.19
N GLY A 44 -0.03 -5.08 16.99
CA GLY A 44 1.12 -4.77 16.17
C GLY A 44 0.82 -3.69 15.12
N MET A 45 1.78 -3.50 14.22
CA MET A 45 1.58 -2.76 12.98
C MET A 45 1.32 -3.76 11.84
N PRO A 46 0.42 -3.42 10.89
CA PRO A 46 0.29 -4.19 9.66
C PRO A 46 1.66 -4.35 8.97
N PRO A 47 2.02 -5.55 8.50
CA PRO A 47 3.32 -5.79 7.88
C PRO A 47 3.47 -5.08 6.53
N THR A 48 2.35 -4.66 5.94
CA THR A 48 2.27 -3.93 4.68
C THR A 48 1.58 -2.59 4.91
N PRO A 49 2.05 -1.49 4.30
CA PRO A 49 1.32 -0.22 4.37
C PRO A 49 -0.09 -0.41 3.81
N THR A 50 -1.08 0.21 4.45
CA THR A 50 -2.46 0.24 3.94
C THR A 50 -2.76 1.56 3.23
N LEU A 51 -3.82 1.61 2.43
CA LEU A 51 -4.43 2.87 2.00
C LEU A 51 -4.98 3.63 3.21
N GLY A 52 -5.30 4.91 3.01
CA GLY A 52 -5.86 5.76 4.05
C GLY A 52 -4.87 6.07 5.17
N TYR A 53 -5.39 6.28 6.37
CA TYR A 53 -4.59 6.64 7.54
C TYR A 53 -3.73 5.48 8.04
N ARG A 54 -2.50 5.79 8.47
CA ARG A 54 -1.52 4.82 8.94
C ARG A 54 -0.85 5.20 10.26
N GLY A 55 -1.29 6.27 10.91
CA GLY A 55 -0.65 6.84 12.10
C GLY A 55 -0.01 8.21 11.85
N LEU A 56 0.53 8.78 12.92
CA LEU A 56 1.31 10.01 12.92
C LEU A 56 2.79 9.67 12.85
N ILE A 57 3.53 10.29 11.93
CA ILE A 57 4.98 10.22 11.93
C ILE A 57 5.49 11.45 12.69
N VAL A 58 6.17 11.21 13.81
CA VAL A 58 6.74 12.25 14.67
C VAL A 58 8.24 12.34 14.41
N GLU A 59 8.70 13.52 13.98
CA GLU A 59 10.09 13.87 13.77
C GLU A 59 10.51 14.94 14.78
N GLN A 60 11.59 14.71 15.51
CA GLN A 60 12.23 15.70 16.37
C GLN A 60 13.20 16.55 15.51
N THR A 61 12.80 17.78 15.20
CA THR A 61 13.55 18.68 14.30
C THR A 61 14.55 19.57 15.03
N GLY A 62 14.44 19.70 16.35
CA GLY A 62 15.42 20.36 17.22
C GLY A 62 16.37 19.39 17.93
N ARG A 63 16.96 19.82 19.05
CA ARG A 63 17.71 18.92 19.94
C ARG A 63 16.79 17.79 20.42
N PRO A 64 17.05 16.52 20.07
CA PRO A 64 16.14 15.44 20.38
C PRO A 64 16.14 15.14 21.88
N SER A 65 14.97 14.79 22.42
CA SER A 65 14.86 14.14 23.71
C SER A 65 15.68 12.85 23.71
N LYS A 66 16.32 12.53 24.83
CA LYS A 66 17.06 11.27 25.01
C LYS A 66 16.14 10.05 25.09
N THR A 67 14.87 10.23 25.49
CA THR A 67 13.93 9.12 25.76
C THR A 67 13.25 8.59 24.50
N LEU A 68 13.16 9.40 23.45
CA LEU A 68 12.46 9.07 22.21
C LEU A 68 13.42 9.13 21.02
N PRO A 69 13.29 8.22 20.03
CA PRO A 69 14.09 8.27 18.82
C PRO A 69 13.77 9.52 17.99
N LYS A 70 14.71 9.95 17.13
CA LYS A 70 14.54 11.12 16.26
C LYS A 70 13.29 11.05 15.37
N LEU A 71 12.94 9.85 14.91
CA LEU A 71 11.80 9.59 14.02
C LEU A 71 11.08 8.31 14.46
N PHE A 72 9.79 8.40 14.71
CA PHE A 72 8.93 7.27 15.08
C PHE A 72 7.49 7.49 14.62
N ARG A 73 6.69 6.44 14.71
CA ARG A 73 5.26 6.45 14.38
C ARG A 73 4.43 6.26 15.63
N VAL A 74 3.32 6.97 15.72
CA VAL A 74 2.30 6.82 16.75
C VAL A 74 1.01 6.39 16.07
N ALA A 75 0.36 5.35 16.58
CA ALA A 75 -0.96 4.94 16.12
C ALA A 75 -1.70 4.21 17.23
N HIS A 76 -2.98 4.54 17.47
CA HIS A 76 -3.87 3.86 18.41
C HIS A 76 -3.21 3.62 19.78
N GLY A 77 -2.67 4.69 20.39
CA GLY A 77 -2.01 4.66 21.70
C GLY A 77 -0.63 4.00 21.77
N ASP A 78 -0.07 3.58 20.63
CA ASP A 78 1.23 2.90 20.58
C ASP A 78 2.26 3.71 19.79
N ALA A 79 3.52 3.66 20.22
CA ALA A 79 4.67 4.23 19.51
C ALA A 79 5.65 3.16 19.02
N PHE A 80 6.06 3.29 17.75
CA PHE A 80 6.94 2.39 17.02
C PHE A 80 8.09 3.14 16.37
N GLY A 81 9.34 2.75 16.68
CA GLY A 81 10.54 3.41 16.20
C GLY A 81 11.79 2.56 16.39
N LEU A 82 12.97 3.15 16.16
CA LEU A 82 14.24 2.46 16.42
C LEU A 82 14.37 2.17 17.92
N GLY A 83 14.31 0.89 18.31
CA GLY A 83 14.30 0.47 19.71
C GLY A 83 12.98 0.73 20.46
N LEU A 84 12.00 1.39 19.83
CA LEU A 84 10.75 1.82 20.45
C LEU A 84 9.59 0.91 19.99
N SER A 85 8.91 0.30 20.95
CA SER A 85 7.66 -0.45 20.78
C SER A 85 6.91 -0.44 22.11
N HIS A 86 6.25 0.67 22.41
CA HIS A 86 5.64 0.95 23.71
C HIS A 86 4.25 1.55 23.54
N HIS A 87 3.35 1.24 24.47
CA HIS A 87 2.21 2.10 24.80
C HIS A 87 2.74 3.46 25.24
N ILE A 88 2.14 4.55 24.79
CA ILE A 88 2.49 5.91 25.24
C ILE A 88 1.64 6.32 26.44
N GLU A 89 2.10 7.30 27.22
CA GLU A 89 1.37 7.83 28.38
C GLU A 89 -0.04 8.32 28.01
N ASP A 90 -0.19 9.00 26.87
CA ASP A 90 -1.49 9.49 26.39
C ASP A 90 -1.98 8.68 25.18
N ALA A 91 -2.83 7.69 25.43
CA ALA A 91 -3.44 6.90 24.37
C ALA A 91 -4.30 7.73 23.40
N ALA A 92 -4.79 8.91 23.83
CA ALA A 92 -5.59 9.83 23.02
C ALA A 92 -4.74 10.82 22.21
N PHE A 93 -3.43 10.62 22.11
CA PHE A 93 -2.52 11.51 21.37
C PHE A 93 -2.96 11.77 19.91
N GLU A 94 -3.55 10.79 19.23
CA GLU A 94 -4.07 10.99 17.87
C GLU A 94 -5.23 11.98 17.82
N ASP A 95 -6.10 11.97 18.83
CA ASP A 95 -7.21 12.93 18.97
C ASP A 95 -6.68 14.31 19.42
N PHE A 96 -5.68 14.36 20.30
CA PHE A 96 -4.98 15.60 20.63
C PHE A 96 -4.46 16.30 19.36
N ILE A 97 -3.89 15.56 18.42
CA ILE A 97 -3.37 16.12 17.15
C ILE A 97 -4.48 16.38 16.12
N CYS A 98 -5.31 15.38 15.83
CA CYS A 98 -6.24 15.37 14.71
C CYS A 98 -7.68 15.74 15.06
N GLY A 99 -7.98 15.91 16.35
CA GLY A 99 -9.30 16.20 16.88
C GLY A 99 -9.80 17.59 16.49
N SER A 100 -11.07 17.85 16.77
CA SER A 100 -11.76 19.10 16.40
C SER A 100 -11.18 20.35 17.05
N THR A 101 -10.44 20.20 18.16
CA THR A 101 -9.76 21.27 18.89
C THR A 101 -8.23 21.21 18.74
N GLY A 102 -7.71 20.21 18.03
CA GLY A 102 -6.27 19.93 17.95
C GLY A 102 -5.48 20.84 17.01
N PRO A 103 -4.13 20.75 17.05
CA PRO A 103 -3.22 21.49 16.18
C PRO A 103 -3.49 21.37 14.67
N ILE A 104 -4.18 20.31 14.21
CA ILE A 104 -4.55 20.14 12.80
C ILE A 104 -5.36 21.32 12.22
N ARG A 105 -6.09 22.07 13.06
CA ARG A 105 -6.86 23.25 12.63
C ARG A 105 -5.97 24.33 11.99
N LYS A 106 -4.70 24.42 12.41
CA LYS A 106 -3.72 25.37 11.86
C LYS A 106 -3.53 25.18 10.34
N LEU A 107 -3.85 24.00 9.80
CA LEU A 107 -3.70 23.66 8.38
C LEU A 107 -4.89 24.04 7.49
N ARG A 108 -6.02 24.47 8.05
CA ARG A 108 -7.21 24.93 7.29
C ARG A 108 -7.65 23.96 6.16
N LEU A 109 -7.65 22.65 6.40
CA LEU A 109 -7.93 21.61 5.40
C LEU A 109 -9.41 21.40 5.06
N GLY A 110 -10.31 22.10 5.76
CA GLY A 110 -11.75 22.03 5.55
C GLY A 110 -12.46 20.89 6.30
N LYS A 111 -13.73 21.11 6.68
CA LYS A 111 -14.56 20.16 7.44
C LYS A 111 -14.65 18.76 6.79
N PRO A 112 -14.81 18.60 5.46
CA PRO A 112 -14.87 17.28 4.84
C PRO A 112 -13.61 16.44 5.07
N PHE A 113 -12.43 17.07 5.05
CA PHE A 113 -11.17 16.38 5.30
C PHE A 113 -11.10 15.87 6.75
N HIS A 114 -11.44 16.71 7.73
CA HIS A 114 -11.43 16.31 9.14
C HIS A 114 -12.36 15.13 9.42
N LEU A 115 -13.58 15.16 8.85
CA LEU A 115 -14.53 14.05 8.97
C LEU A 115 -13.99 12.76 8.35
N ARG A 116 -13.35 12.85 7.17
CA ARG A 116 -12.75 11.70 6.51
C ARG A 116 -11.56 11.16 7.29
N LEU A 117 -10.70 12.03 7.80
CA LEU A 117 -9.55 11.64 8.62
C LEU A 117 -10.00 10.90 9.87
N LYS A 118 -11.02 11.38 10.58
CA LYS A 118 -11.57 10.69 11.75
C LYS A 118 -12.09 9.28 11.40
N ARG A 119 -12.80 9.14 10.28
CA ARG A 119 -13.24 7.83 9.77
C ARG A 119 -12.06 6.91 9.46
N GLU A 120 -11.00 7.44 8.85
CA GLU A 120 -9.79 6.69 8.50
C GLU A 120 -8.97 6.27 9.72
N ILE A 121 -8.87 7.10 10.75
CA ILE A 121 -8.25 6.75 12.04
C ILE A 121 -8.98 5.55 12.64
N ASN A 122 -10.32 5.64 12.76
CA ASN A 122 -11.14 4.55 13.30
C ASN A 122 -11.05 3.28 12.44
N ARG A 123 -11.01 3.41 11.11
CA ARG A 123 -10.80 2.28 10.21
C ARG A 123 -9.44 1.64 10.48
N PHE A 124 -8.37 2.42 10.62
CA PHE A 124 -7.03 1.90 10.87
C PHE A 124 -6.93 1.21 12.24
N HIS A 125 -7.58 1.74 13.27
CA HIS A 125 -7.69 1.07 14.57
C HIS A 125 -8.28 -0.34 14.44
N LYS A 126 -9.39 -0.49 13.70
CA LYS A 126 -10.01 -1.79 13.37
C LYS A 126 -9.12 -2.69 12.52
N VAL A 127 -8.26 -2.13 11.68
CA VAL A 127 -7.27 -2.93 10.94
C VAL A 127 -6.22 -3.46 11.91
N ARG A 128 -5.70 -2.63 12.83
CA ARG A 128 -4.68 -3.04 13.80
C ARG A 128 -5.13 -4.20 14.69
N THR A 129 -6.41 -4.30 15.04
CA THR A 129 -6.93 -5.43 15.85
C THR A 129 -6.75 -6.79 15.17
N LYS A 130 -6.63 -6.84 13.85
CA LYS A 130 -6.39 -8.07 13.08
C LYS A 130 -4.90 -8.47 13.03
N TRP A 131 -4.00 -7.64 13.56
CA TRP A 131 -2.55 -7.80 13.41
C TRP A 131 -1.84 -7.84 14.75
N PRO A 132 -1.86 -8.98 15.47
CA PRO A 132 -1.10 -9.13 16.70
C PRO A 132 0.41 -9.05 16.42
N LEU A 133 1.15 -8.47 17.36
CA LEU A 133 2.59 -8.33 17.32
C LEU A 133 3.24 -9.71 17.44
N ARG A 134 3.66 -10.27 16.31
CA ARG A 134 4.38 -11.55 16.26
C ARG A 134 5.90 -11.38 16.39
N LYS A 135 6.44 -10.30 15.83
CA LYS A 135 7.86 -9.97 15.82
C LYS A 135 8.03 -8.47 16.02
N LYS A 136 9.17 -8.05 16.59
CA LYS A 136 9.49 -6.61 16.72
C LYS A 136 9.38 -5.94 15.34
N PRO A 137 8.71 -4.79 15.23
CA PRO A 137 8.54 -4.12 13.96
C PRO A 137 9.91 -3.63 13.49
N ARG A 138 10.20 -3.83 12.20
CA ARG A 138 11.41 -3.28 11.59
C ARG A 138 11.17 -1.80 11.30
N TRP A 139 12.03 -0.93 11.84
CA TRP A 139 11.95 0.51 11.66
C TRP A 139 13.29 1.10 11.17
N PRO A 140 13.29 2.01 10.18
CA PRO A 140 12.16 2.33 9.31
C PRO A 140 11.80 1.12 8.43
N LEU A 141 10.54 1.02 8.03
CA LEU A 141 10.12 -0.01 7.07
C LEU A 141 10.88 0.21 5.75
N ARG A 142 11.83 -0.67 5.43
CA ARG A 142 12.50 -0.68 4.13
C ARG A 142 11.57 -1.28 3.08
N CYS A 143 10.79 -0.42 2.43
CA CYS A 143 9.98 -0.81 1.29
C CYS A 143 10.84 -0.89 0.03
N ARG A 144 11.38 -2.06 -0.28
CA ARG A 144 12.22 -2.28 -1.48
C ARG A 144 11.43 -2.08 -2.77
N CYS A 145 10.15 -2.47 -2.77
CA CYS A 145 9.24 -2.23 -3.90
C CYS A 145 8.45 -0.94 -3.67
N ARG A 146 9.13 0.18 -3.41
CA ARG A 146 8.51 1.45 -2.96
C ARG A 146 7.38 1.93 -3.88
N CYS A 147 7.58 1.80 -5.17
CA CYS A 147 6.63 2.24 -6.18
C CYS A 147 5.50 1.23 -6.42
N ALA A 148 5.62 -0.02 -5.93
CA ALA A 148 4.54 -0.99 -6.07
C ALA A 148 3.22 -0.50 -5.44
N PRO A 149 2.07 -0.76 -6.09
CA PRO A 149 0.76 -0.54 -5.49
C PRO A 149 0.57 -1.31 -4.19
N LEU A 150 -0.32 -0.80 -3.34
CA LEU A 150 -0.73 -1.49 -2.11
C LEU A 150 -1.70 -2.63 -2.45
N TYR A 151 -1.63 -3.72 -1.68
CA TYR A 151 -2.63 -4.79 -1.78
C TYR A 151 -3.85 -4.41 -0.94
N GLU A 152 -4.91 -4.01 -1.63
CA GLU A 152 -6.13 -3.47 -1.01
C GLU A 152 -7.34 -4.10 -1.69
N PRO A 153 -7.65 -5.37 -1.38
CA PRO A 153 -8.69 -6.12 -2.06
C PRO A 153 -10.05 -5.43 -1.95
N GLY A 154 -10.39 -4.83 -0.80
CA GLY A 154 -11.65 -4.10 -0.63
C GLY A 154 -11.79 -2.84 -1.48
N TRP A 155 -10.70 -2.30 -2.04
CA TRP A 155 -10.84 -1.27 -3.07
C TRP A 155 -11.42 -1.91 -4.34
N TRP A 156 -10.97 -3.11 -4.72
CA TRP A 156 -11.27 -3.82 -5.98
C TRP A 156 -12.48 -4.76 -5.92
N ASN A 157 -12.89 -5.20 -4.73
CA ASN A 157 -13.90 -6.23 -4.50
C ASN A 157 -15.15 -5.60 -3.88
N ASP A 158 -15.90 -4.84 -4.68
CA ASP A 158 -17.15 -4.21 -4.24
C ASP A 158 -18.40 -5.09 -4.49
N ALA A 159 -18.22 -6.30 -5.04
CA ALA A 159 -19.31 -7.15 -5.52
C ALA A 159 -20.27 -6.44 -6.50
N GLY A 160 -19.76 -5.42 -7.21
CA GLY A 160 -20.53 -4.55 -8.08
C GLY A 160 -19.71 -4.08 -9.28
N GLN A 161 -19.91 -2.83 -9.68
CA GLN A 161 -19.35 -2.29 -10.92
C GLN A 161 -17.81 -2.30 -10.93
N ILE A 162 -17.17 -2.02 -9.79
CA ILE A 162 -15.70 -2.02 -9.75
C ILE A 162 -15.17 -3.44 -9.94
N GLN A 163 -15.75 -4.43 -9.26
CA GLN A 163 -15.29 -5.80 -9.33
C GLN A 163 -15.57 -6.42 -10.71
N TYR A 164 -16.76 -6.23 -11.26
CA TYR A 164 -17.15 -6.91 -12.49
C TYR A 164 -16.59 -6.26 -13.76
N ASN A 165 -16.25 -4.96 -13.73
CA ASN A 165 -15.71 -4.25 -14.90
C ASN A 165 -14.19 -4.06 -14.89
N ASN A 166 -13.47 -4.60 -13.90
CA ASN A 166 -12.00 -4.53 -13.87
C ASN A 166 -11.40 -5.92 -13.76
N ASN A 167 -10.60 -6.31 -14.76
CA ASN A 167 -10.03 -7.65 -14.87
C ASN A 167 -8.59 -7.73 -14.34
N CYS A 168 -7.88 -8.81 -14.71
CA CYS A 168 -6.49 -9.04 -14.34
C CYS A 168 -5.54 -7.96 -14.89
N TYR A 169 -5.81 -7.42 -16.08
CA TYR A 169 -5.00 -6.39 -16.72
C TYR A 169 -5.18 -5.04 -16.04
N ASN A 170 -6.43 -4.63 -15.78
CA ASN A 170 -6.74 -3.44 -14.96
C ASN A 170 -6.03 -3.49 -13.61
N TYR A 171 -6.15 -4.63 -12.92
CA TYR A 171 -5.52 -4.85 -11.62
C TYR A 171 -3.99 -4.78 -11.72
N GLY A 172 -3.43 -5.48 -12.71
CA GLY A 172 -2.00 -5.53 -13.05
C GLY A 172 -1.43 -4.14 -13.24
N CYS A 173 -2.05 -3.35 -14.11
CA CYS A 173 -1.68 -1.96 -14.40
C CYS A 173 -2.02 -0.96 -13.28
N ASN A 174 -2.76 -1.40 -12.26
CA ASN A 174 -3.26 -0.58 -11.16
C ASN A 174 -4.11 0.61 -11.64
N TYR A 175 -4.96 0.37 -12.63
CA TYR A 175 -5.85 1.37 -13.22
C TYR A 175 -7.25 0.80 -13.39
N ARG A 176 -8.26 1.58 -12.99
CA ARG A 176 -9.67 1.23 -13.16
C ARG A 176 -10.21 1.96 -14.36
N SER A 177 -10.23 1.28 -15.49
CA SER A 177 -10.93 1.80 -16.65
C SER A 177 -12.42 1.57 -16.54
N ASP A 178 -12.86 0.58 -15.74
CA ASP A 178 -14.25 0.13 -15.61
C ASP A 178 -14.83 -0.38 -16.94
N THR A 179 -14.00 -1.00 -17.77
CA THR A 179 -14.32 -1.46 -19.15
C THR A 179 -13.80 -2.86 -19.50
N TYR A 180 -13.20 -3.58 -18.54
CA TYR A 180 -12.62 -4.91 -18.77
C TYR A 180 -11.48 -4.90 -19.82
N ALA A 181 -10.49 -4.04 -19.59
CA ALA A 181 -9.43 -3.68 -20.54
C ALA A 181 -8.67 -4.87 -21.14
N GLN A 182 -8.32 -4.77 -22.42
CA GLN A 182 -7.50 -5.76 -23.13
C GLN A 182 -6.13 -5.18 -23.53
N PRO A 183 -5.04 -5.95 -23.39
CA PRO A 183 -3.71 -5.51 -23.84
C PRO A 183 -3.71 -5.10 -25.32
N GLY A 184 -3.27 -3.87 -25.59
CA GLY A 184 -3.13 -3.27 -26.90
C GLY A 184 -4.40 -2.63 -27.45
N GLU A 185 -5.56 -2.80 -26.81
CA GLU A 185 -6.83 -2.28 -27.33
C GLU A 185 -6.87 -0.76 -27.38
N ALA A 186 -6.41 -0.09 -26.32
CA ALA A 186 -6.30 1.36 -26.25
C ALA A 186 -5.34 1.93 -27.31
N ALA A 187 -4.36 1.14 -27.75
CA ALA A 187 -3.38 1.50 -28.76
C ALA A 187 -3.77 1.05 -30.19
N GLY A 188 -4.94 0.42 -30.38
CA GLY A 188 -5.34 -0.15 -31.67
C GLY A 188 -4.51 -1.37 -32.11
N ALA A 189 -3.82 -2.02 -31.18
CA ALA A 189 -2.89 -3.14 -31.38
C ALA A 189 -3.27 -4.37 -30.54
N LYS A 190 -4.57 -4.62 -30.39
CA LYS A 190 -5.10 -5.80 -29.69
C LYS A 190 -4.61 -7.07 -30.38
N TYR A 191 -4.22 -8.07 -29.59
CA TYR A 191 -3.71 -9.34 -30.10
C TYR A 191 -4.75 -10.06 -30.99
N ALA A 192 -4.29 -10.79 -32.02
CA ALA A 192 -5.14 -11.57 -32.90
C ALA A 192 -5.42 -12.99 -32.35
N SER A 193 -4.49 -13.52 -31.56
CA SER A 193 -4.57 -14.81 -30.88
C SER A 193 -4.00 -14.73 -29.46
N ILE A 194 -4.48 -15.60 -28.58
CA ILE A 194 -4.01 -15.65 -27.19
C ILE A 194 -2.71 -16.45 -27.13
N SER A 195 -1.59 -15.75 -27.30
CA SER A 195 -0.23 -16.27 -27.20
C SER A 195 0.67 -15.37 -26.38
N CYS A 196 1.77 -15.91 -25.84
CA CYS A 196 2.77 -15.11 -25.15
C CYS A 196 3.39 -14.01 -26.03
N ALA A 197 3.45 -14.22 -27.35
CA ALA A 197 4.03 -13.25 -28.27
C ALA A 197 3.08 -12.06 -28.46
N GLU A 198 1.82 -12.32 -28.80
CA GLU A 198 0.87 -11.28 -29.19
C GLU A 198 0.31 -10.51 -28.00
N VAL A 199 -0.05 -11.19 -26.90
CA VAL A 199 -0.54 -10.49 -25.68
C VAL A 199 0.55 -9.58 -25.10
N LYS A 200 1.81 -10.04 -25.15
CA LYS A 200 2.97 -9.21 -24.77
C LYS A 200 3.16 -8.03 -25.73
N ALA A 201 2.98 -8.23 -27.03
CA ALA A 201 3.09 -7.14 -28.01
C ALA A 201 2.01 -6.06 -27.77
N GLY A 202 0.77 -6.45 -27.51
CA GLY A 202 -0.30 -5.53 -27.13
C GLY A 202 0.03 -4.76 -25.84
N ALA A 203 0.52 -5.45 -24.81
CA ALA A 203 0.96 -4.79 -23.58
C ALA A 203 2.11 -3.79 -23.80
N ILE A 204 3.05 -4.08 -24.71
CA ILE A 204 4.11 -3.14 -25.09
C ILE A 204 3.53 -1.92 -25.81
N ALA A 205 2.54 -2.11 -26.68
CA ALA A 205 1.85 -1.01 -27.36
C ALA A 205 1.09 -0.10 -26.38
N ASP A 206 0.66 -0.65 -25.24
CA ASP A 206 0.09 0.07 -24.10
C ASP A 206 1.15 0.72 -23.17
N GLU A 207 2.43 0.74 -23.59
CA GLU A 207 3.58 1.33 -22.89
C GLU A 207 4.09 0.51 -21.68
N LEU A 208 3.73 -0.78 -21.54
CA LEU A 208 4.39 -1.64 -20.55
C LEU A 208 5.81 -1.99 -21.02
N ILE A 209 6.78 -1.83 -20.12
CA ILE A 209 8.19 -2.07 -20.44
C ILE A 209 8.51 -3.54 -20.22
N ASN A 210 8.78 -4.28 -21.29
CA ASN A 210 9.19 -5.68 -21.20
C ASN A 210 10.52 -5.84 -20.42
N LYS A 211 10.54 -6.71 -19.41
CA LYS A 211 11.70 -6.96 -18.54
C LYS A 211 11.84 -8.46 -18.23
N PRO A 212 12.10 -9.33 -19.23
CA PRO A 212 12.13 -10.79 -19.03
C PRO A 212 13.17 -11.21 -17.98
N LEU A 213 14.27 -10.47 -17.86
CA LEU A 213 15.36 -10.72 -16.90
C LEU A 213 15.17 -10.03 -15.55
N ALA A 214 13.98 -9.48 -15.23
CA ALA A 214 13.72 -8.85 -13.94
C ALA A 214 13.93 -9.82 -12.76
N ASN A 215 13.81 -11.14 -13.00
CA ASN A 215 14.02 -12.20 -12.02
C ASN A 215 13.34 -11.92 -10.67
N ASN A 216 12.05 -11.55 -10.74
CA ASN A 216 11.24 -11.25 -9.55
C ASN A 216 11.84 -10.11 -8.68
N ARG A 217 12.63 -9.19 -9.24
CA ARG A 217 13.17 -8.00 -8.54
C ARG A 217 12.31 -6.78 -8.83
N CYS A 218 12.05 -6.00 -7.78
CA CYS A 218 11.27 -4.77 -7.94
C CYS A 218 12.07 -3.71 -8.70
N PRO A 219 11.48 -3.03 -9.69
CA PRO A 219 12.15 -1.97 -10.41
C PRO A 219 12.36 -0.76 -9.48
N ARG A 220 13.28 0.12 -9.86
CA ARG A 220 13.54 1.39 -9.15
C ARG A 220 12.34 2.32 -9.24
N GLU A 221 11.69 2.35 -10.40
CA GLU A 221 10.50 3.14 -10.70
C GLU A 221 9.41 2.26 -11.31
N GLY A 222 8.14 2.69 -11.22
CA GLY A 222 7.00 1.86 -11.62
C GLY A 222 6.80 0.63 -10.72
N HIS A 223 6.13 -0.38 -11.24
CA HIS A 223 5.92 -1.64 -10.52
C HIS A 223 5.99 -2.85 -11.44
N LEU A 224 6.36 -4.00 -10.87
CA LEU A 224 6.54 -5.23 -11.63
C LEU A 224 5.22 -5.98 -11.78
N VAL A 225 4.94 -6.42 -13.00
CA VAL A 225 3.87 -7.35 -13.34
C VAL A 225 4.42 -8.59 -14.03
N ALA A 226 3.64 -9.66 -14.08
CA ALA A 226 3.99 -10.88 -14.79
C ALA A 226 2.83 -11.32 -15.68
N LEU A 227 3.14 -11.62 -16.94
CA LEU A 227 2.20 -12.17 -17.91
C LEU A 227 2.34 -13.69 -17.96
N VAL A 228 1.21 -14.38 -17.86
CA VAL A 228 1.08 -15.81 -18.10
C VAL A 228 -0.06 -16.07 -19.09
N VAL A 229 0.02 -17.17 -19.81
CA VAL A 229 -0.96 -17.54 -20.83
C VAL A 229 -1.31 -19.02 -20.71
N GLY A 230 -2.59 -19.33 -20.87
CA GLY A 230 -3.08 -20.64 -21.29
C GLY A 230 -3.29 -20.55 -22.81
N PRO A 231 -2.37 -21.08 -23.64
CA PRO A 231 -2.36 -20.80 -25.07
C PRO A 231 -3.70 -21.15 -25.74
N GLY A 232 -4.23 -20.23 -26.55
CA GLY A 232 -5.52 -20.39 -27.23
C GLY A 232 -6.77 -20.29 -26.33
N TRP A 233 -6.61 -20.09 -25.02
CA TRP A 233 -7.72 -20.01 -24.07
C TRP A 233 -7.83 -18.65 -23.40
N ASP A 234 -6.84 -18.27 -22.59
CA ASP A 234 -6.88 -17.04 -21.81
C ASP A 234 -5.47 -16.55 -21.43
N PHE A 235 -5.35 -15.29 -21.03
CA PHE A 235 -4.14 -14.71 -20.45
C PHE A 235 -4.41 -14.20 -19.04
N HIS A 236 -3.35 -14.07 -18.24
CA HIS A 236 -3.50 -13.58 -16.89
C HIS A 236 -2.30 -12.78 -16.40
N TRP A 237 -2.60 -11.82 -15.52
CA TRP A 237 -1.62 -10.87 -15.00
C TRP A 237 -1.52 -10.94 -13.49
N TYR A 238 -0.27 -11.00 -13.00
CA TYR A 238 0.06 -10.84 -11.60
C TYR A 238 0.76 -9.49 -11.37
N ARG A 239 0.58 -8.94 -10.18
CA ARG A 239 1.22 -7.69 -9.75
C ARG A 239 2.04 -7.89 -8.50
N LYS A 240 3.28 -7.41 -8.50
CA LYS A 240 4.15 -7.50 -7.33
C LYS A 240 3.83 -6.40 -6.32
N GLY A 241 3.58 -6.78 -5.08
CA GLY A 241 3.27 -5.88 -3.98
C GLY A 241 4.50 -5.37 -3.22
N ARG A 242 4.28 -4.35 -2.37
CA ARG A 242 5.31 -3.77 -1.47
C ARG A 242 5.95 -4.76 -0.50
N ASN A 243 5.26 -5.87 -0.25
CA ASN A 243 5.64 -6.93 0.67
C ASN A 243 6.39 -8.09 0.00
N HIS A 244 6.74 -7.94 -1.28
CA HIS A 244 7.39 -8.95 -2.12
C HIS A 244 6.53 -10.15 -2.49
N LEU A 245 5.28 -10.22 -2.03
CA LEU A 245 4.30 -11.17 -2.53
C LEU A 245 3.66 -10.64 -3.82
N TRP A 246 3.01 -11.53 -4.52
CA TRP A 246 2.25 -11.23 -5.72
C TRP A 246 0.76 -11.35 -5.44
N THR A 247 0.00 -10.53 -6.13
CA THR A 247 -1.45 -10.51 -6.08
C THR A 247 -2.01 -10.46 -7.49
N HIS A 248 -3.26 -10.85 -7.67
CA HIS A 248 -3.94 -10.84 -8.96
C HIS A 248 -5.45 -10.70 -8.77
N LYS A 249 -6.17 -10.58 -9.88
CA LYS A 249 -7.62 -10.58 -9.93
C LYS A 249 -8.08 -11.43 -11.13
N PRO A 250 -8.63 -12.63 -10.93
CA PRO A 250 -9.08 -13.47 -12.05
C PRO A 250 -10.36 -12.91 -12.67
N GLY A 251 -10.28 -12.27 -13.83
CA GLY A 251 -11.44 -11.71 -14.53
C GLY A 251 -12.39 -10.90 -13.62
N TRP A 252 -13.65 -11.31 -13.56
CA TRP A 252 -14.73 -10.76 -12.71
C TRP A 252 -14.66 -11.21 -11.24
N GLY A 253 -13.79 -12.16 -10.89
CA GLY A 253 -13.57 -12.64 -9.53
C GLY A 253 -12.84 -11.63 -8.64
N GLU A 254 -12.65 -11.99 -7.38
CA GLU A 254 -12.03 -11.13 -6.37
C GLU A 254 -10.52 -10.94 -6.57
N ALA A 255 -10.03 -9.74 -6.29
CA ALA A 255 -8.60 -9.50 -6.11
C ALA A 255 -8.10 -10.26 -4.89
N THR A 256 -7.06 -11.06 -5.08
CA THR A 256 -6.52 -11.98 -4.09
C THR A 256 -4.98 -12.02 -4.12
N ASN A 257 -4.39 -12.52 -3.04
CA ASN A 257 -2.96 -12.83 -2.92
C ASN A 257 -2.67 -14.34 -2.87
N LEU A 258 -3.69 -15.15 -3.14
CA LEU A 258 -3.63 -16.62 -3.11
C LEU A 258 -3.63 -17.19 -4.53
N ASP A 259 -2.84 -18.22 -4.77
CA ASP A 259 -2.84 -19.00 -6.00
C ASP A 259 -4.03 -19.99 -6.06
N ASN A 260 -4.13 -20.78 -7.14
CA ASN A 260 -5.24 -21.72 -7.31
C ASN A 260 -5.27 -22.87 -6.28
N SER A 261 -4.18 -23.05 -5.54
CA SER A 261 -4.06 -23.98 -4.41
C SER A 261 -4.30 -23.31 -3.05
N GLY A 262 -4.73 -22.05 -3.02
CA GLY A 262 -4.97 -21.30 -1.78
C GLY A 262 -3.70 -20.84 -1.06
N LYS A 263 -2.53 -20.81 -1.73
CA LYS A 263 -1.24 -20.45 -1.14
C LYS A 263 -0.80 -19.04 -1.53
N LEU A 264 -0.10 -18.35 -0.64
CA LEU A 264 0.46 -17.02 -0.94
C LEU A 264 1.44 -17.07 -2.12
N ILE A 265 1.23 -16.20 -3.09
CA ILE A 265 2.05 -16.18 -4.32
C ILE A 265 3.40 -15.48 -4.04
N ARG A 266 4.49 -16.24 -4.06
CA ARG A 266 5.86 -15.71 -3.90
C ARG A 266 6.54 -15.42 -5.24
N ASP A 267 6.22 -16.23 -6.24
CA ASP A 267 6.75 -16.11 -7.60
C ASP A 267 5.72 -16.70 -8.58
N PRO A 268 5.20 -15.92 -9.55
CA PRO A 268 4.23 -16.42 -10.53
C PRO A 268 4.77 -17.57 -11.39
N ARG A 269 6.11 -17.71 -11.51
CA ARG A 269 6.72 -18.81 -12.27
C ARG A 269 6.49 -20.18 -11.65
N THR A 270 6.33 -20.23 -10.32
CA THR A 270 6.25 -21.49 -9.54
C THR A 270 4.95 -21.60 -8.75
N ALA A 271 4.03 -20.64 -8.90
CA ALA A 271 2.72 -20.68 -8.25
C ALA A 271 1.78 -21.64 -8.99
N ASP A 272 0.74 -22.10 -8.30
CA ASP A 272 -0.34 -22.81 -8.96
C ASP A 272 -1.20 -21.83 -9.77
N ARG A 273 -1.05 -21.87 -11.10
CA ARG A 273 -1.76 -21.00 -12.05
C ARG A 273 -2.95 -21.70 -12.70
N GLY A 274 -3.30 -22.92 -12.29
CA GLY A 274 -4.29 -23.74 -13.00
C GLY A 274 -3.99 -23.81 -14.51
N GLY A 275 -4.97 -23.45 -15.35
CA GLY A 275 -4.89 -23.57 -16.80
C GLY A 275 -3.87 -22.66 -17.50
N TYR A 276 -3.32 -21.64 -16.84
CA TYR A 276 -2.27 -20.81 -17.44
C TYR A 276 -0.93 -21.56 -17.34
N THR A 277 -0.59 -22.34 -18.36
CA THR A 277 0.60 -23.22 -18.34
C THR A 277 1.88 -22.49 -18.74
N SER A 278 1.80 -21.42 -19.53
CA SER A 278 2.99 -20.71 -20.06
C SER A 278 3.31 -19.45 -19.26
N PHE A 279 4.53 -19.33 -18.73
CA PHE A 279 5.04 -18.06 -18.20
C PHE A 279 5.69 -17.29 -19.34
N CYS A 280 5.21 -16.08 -19.63
CA CYS A 280 5.64 -15.34 -20.81
C CYS A 280 6.79 -14.37 -20.49
N THR A 281 6.57 -13.45 -19.55
CA THR A 281 7.57 -12.43 -19.19
C THR A 281 7.22 -11.70 -17.90
N PHE A 282 8.20 -11.02 -17.33
CA PHE A 282 7.97 -9.90 -16.42
C PHE A 282 7.95 -8.58 -17.19
N MET A 283 7.15 -7.62 -16.73
CA MET A 283 7.10 -6.27 -17.30
C MET A 283 7.03 -5.22 -16.20
N VAL A 284 7.32 -3.97 -16.55
CA VAL A 284 7.22 -2.81 -15.65
C VAL A 284 6.13 -1.88 -16.14
N VAL A 285 5.22 -1.53 -15.23
CA VAL A 285 4.18 -0.53 -15.42
C VAL A 285 4.68 0.79 -14.83
N MET A 286 4.84 1.82 -15.68
CA MET A 286 5.18 3.17 -15.25
C MET A 286 3.90 3.95 -14.93
N HIS A 287 3.74 4.42 -13.70
CA HIS A 287 2.50 5.11 -13.28
C HIS A 287 2.31 6.39 -14.09
N GLY A 288 1.11 6.57 -14.66
CA GLY A 288 0.76 7.75 -15.46
C GLY A 288 1.23 7.70 -16.92
N HIS A 289 1.87 6.61 -17.36
CA HIS A 289 2.40 6.48 -18.73
C HIS A 289 1.73 5.36 -19.54
N ILE A 290 0.75 4.66 -18.97
CA ILE A 290 0.09 3.52 -19.62
C ILE A 290 -1.08 3.98 -20.49
N LYS A 291 -1.31 3.29 -21.60
CA LYS A 291 -2.54 3.42 -22.39
C LYS A 291 -3.46 2.25 -22.01
N ILE A 292 -4.63 2.57 -21.48
CA ILE A 292 -5.60 1.55 -21.07
C ILE A 292 -6.98 2.18 -21.15
N THR A 293 -7.92 1.47 -21.75
CA THR A 293 -9.30 1.91 -21.94
C THR A 293 -10.25 0.87 -21.46
#